data_AF-A0A2L0F1R9-F1
#
_entry.id   AF-A0A2L0F1R9-F1
#
_cell.length_a   1.000
_cell.length_b   1.000
_cell.length_c   1.000
_cell.angle_alpha   90.00
_cell.angle_beta   90.00
_cell.angle_gamma   90.00
#
_symmetry.space_group_name_H-M   'P 1'
#
loop_
_entity.id
_entity.type
_entity.pdbx_description
1 polymer ?
#
loop_
_entity_poly.entity_id
_entity_poly.type
_entity_poly.pdbx_seq_one_letter_code
_entity_poly.pdbx_strand_id
1 'polypeptide(L)'
;MTPSDRALGRRITALLAALVLVDLTLAIWAFFFPQAWFDAFHGTAYVDPAALLPRAAASWTGFLLMQSIALVRWRMETWWLLIVAGVRLSEVFSDLVYVLMADDVTWFAMTALPATGPLNALFGWWLIRAWKRRPGSSRLHGSSLRADAPASGLS
;
A
#
# COMPACT_ATOMS: atom_id res chain seq x y z
N MET A 1 26.28 -6.68 -3.11
CA MET A 1 25.20 -5.97 -2.39
C MET A 1 25.79 -5.44 -1.10
N THR A 2 25.75 -4.12 -0.87
CA THR A 2 26.39 -3.51 0.30
C THR A 2 25.65 -3.86 1.60
N PRO A 3 26.27 -3.72 2.79
CA PRO A 3 25.56 -3.90 4.07
C PRO A 3 24.31 -3.02 4.21
N SER A 4 24.35 -1.78 3.69
CA SER A 4 23.21 -0.85 3.69
C SER A 4 22.10 -1.32 2.75
N ASP A 5 22.42 -1.89 1.58
CA ASP A 5 21.42 -2.46 0.67
C ASP A 5 20.67 -3.64 1.29
N ARG A 6 21.39 -4.51 2.03
CA ARG A 6 20.79 -5.65 2.76
C ARG A 6 19.86 -5.16 3.87
N ALA A 7 20.28 -4.16 4.63
CA ALA A 7 19.45 -3.56 5.67
C ALA A 7 18.17 -2.92 5.09
N LEU A 8 18.30 -2.16 4.00
CA LEU A 8 17.15 -1.59 3.29
C LEU A 8 16.21 -2.69 2.80
N GLY A 9 16.74 -3.77 2.23
CA GLY A 9 15.92 -4.87 1.75
C GLY A 9 15.13 -5.59 2.85
N ARG A 10 15.72 -5.76 4.04
CA ARG A 10 15.01 -6.27 5.22
C ARG A 10 13.90 -5.34 5.65
N ARG A 11 14.15 -4.03 5.68
CA ARG A 11 13.13 -3.01 6.04
C ARG A 11 11.96 -3.00 5.07
N ILE A 12 12.22 -3.09 3.76
CA ILE A 12 11.17 -3.20 2.73
C ILE A 12 10.32 -4.45 2.97
N THR A 13 10.98 -5.60 3.18
CA THR A 13 10.29 -6.88 3.41
C THR A 13 9.44 -6.82 4.68
N ALA A 14 9.98 -6.28 5.76
CA ALA A 14 9.27 -6.14 7.03
C ALA A 14 8.06 -5.21 6.91
N LEU A 15 8.20 -4.07 6.22
CA LEU A 15 7.08 -3.16 5.97
C LEU A 15 6.00 -3.85 5.13
N LEU A 16 6.35 -4.49 4.02
CA LEU A 16 5.38 -5.19 3.17
C LEU A 16 4.65 -6.29 3.94
N ALA A 17 5.36 -7.07 4.77
CA ALA A 17 4.74 -8.08 5.62
C ALA A 17 3.79 -7.47 6.66
N ALA A 18 4.18 -6.37 7.31
CA ALA A 18 3.31 -5.67 8.25
C ALA A 18 2.05 -5.15 7.56
N LEU A 19 2.18 -4.57 6.36
CA LEU A 19 1.03 -4.14 5.57
C LEU A 19 0.12 -5.32 5.22
N VAL A 20 0.65 -6.46 4.72
CA VAL A 20 -0.10 -7.72 4.50
C VAL A 20 -0.96 -8.06 5.72
N LEU A 21 -0.36 -8.08 6.91
CA LEU A 21 -1.06 -8.44 8.13
C LEU A 21 -2.16 -7.44 8.50
N VAL A 22 -1.91 -6.14 8.32
CA VAL A 22 -2.89 -5.09 8.61
C VAL A 22 -4.12 -5.23 7.70
N ASP A 23 -3.95 -5.27 6.38
CA ASP A 23 -5.11 -5.33 5.48
C ASP A 23 -5.83 -6.68 5.54
N LEU A 24 -5.11 -7.77 5.82
CA LEU A 24 -5.74 -9.05 6.13
C LEU A 24 -6.64 -8.95 7.36
N THR A 25 -6.15 -8.31 8.42
CA THR A 25 -6.91 -8.12 9.67
C THR A 25 -8.13 -7.25 9.42
N LEU A 26 -7.97 -6.11 8.73
CA LEU A 26 -9.08 -5.20 8.42
C LEU A 26 -10.13 -5.86 7.52
N ALA A 27 -9.70 -6.55 6.46
CA ALA A 27 -10.61 -7.27 5.56
C ALA A 27 -11.39 -8.36 6.30
N ILE A 28 -10.73 -9.17 7.14
CA ILE A 28 -11.40 -10.21 7.93
C ILE A 28 -12.38 -9.58 8.91
N TRP A 29 -11.96 -8.55 9.64
CA TRP A 29 -12.80 -7.90 10.64
C TRP A 29 -14.07 -7.33 9.99
N ALA A 30 -13.94 -6.59 8.90
CA ALA A 30 -15.07 -5.96 8.24
C ALA A 30 -16.00 -6.93 7.49
N PHE A 31 -15.47 -8.00 6.87
CA PHE A 31 -16.34 -8.99 6.21
C PHE A 31 -17.06 -9.91 7.18
N PHE A 32 -16.34 -10.46 8.16
CA PHE A 32 -16.86 -11.56 8.98
C PHE A 32 -17.37 -11.10 10.34
N PHE A 33 -16.94 -9.94 10.82
CA PHE A 33 -17.32 -9.41 12.13
C PHE A 33 -17.74 -7.93 12.05
N PRO A 34 -18.68 -7.55 11.16
CA PRO A 34 -19.04 -6.16 10.91
C PRO A 34 -19.61 -5.46 12.16
N GLN A 35 -20.39 -6.16 12.99
CA GLN A 35 -20.88 -5.60 14.25
C GLN A 35 -19.74 -5.28 15.21
N ALA A 36 -18.79 -6.20 15.40
CA ALA A 36 -17.64 -5.96 16.26
C ALA A 36 -16.76 -4.80 15.75
N TRP A 37 -16.69 -4.61 14.42
CA TRP A 37 -16.00 -3.47 13.82
C TRP A 37 -16.75 -2.18 14.16
N PHE A 38 -18.07 -2.14 13.99
CA PHE A 38 -18.91 -0.99 14.35
C PHE A 38 -18.85 -0.66 15.84
N ASP A 39 -18.89 -1.66 16.71
CA ASP A 39 -18.74 -1.47 18.16
C ASP A 39 -17.40 -0.82 18.50
N ALA A 40 -16.32 -1.25 17.85
CA ALA A 40 -14.99 -0.72 18.09
C ALA A 40 -14.78 0.68 17.53
N PHE A 41 -15.30 1.00 16.34
CA PHE A 41 -15.04 2.28 15.67
C PHE A 41 -16.13 3.34 15.90
N HIS A 42 -17.39 2.94 16.02
CA HIS A 42 -18.54 3.83 16.15
C HIS A 42 -19.28 3.69 17.48
N GLY A 43 -19.21 2.53 18.14
CA GLY A 43 -19.94 2.28 19.40
C GLY A 43 -21.45 2.18 19.20
N THR A 44 -21.90 1.86 17.99
CA THR A 44 -23.31 1.81 17.58
C THR A 44 -23.64 0.49 16.86
N ALA A 45 -24.94 0.19 16.73
CA ALA A 45 -25.40 -0.98 15.99
C ALA A 45 -25.01 -0.89 14.50
N TYR A 46 -24.61 -2.01 13.91
CA TYR A 46 -24.25 -2.06 12.49
C TYR A 46 -25.49 -1.88 11.61
N VAL A 47 -25.56 -0.73 10.95
CA VAL A 47 -26.59 -0.38 9.97
C VAL A 47 -25.89 0.28 8.77
N ASP A 48 -25.83 -0.43 7.64
CA ASP A 48 -25.10 0.02 6.45
C ASP A 48 -25.92 -0.21 5.16
N PRO A 49 -26.93 0.63 4.89
CA PRO A 49 -27.80 0.47 3.72
C PRO A 49 -27.07 0.69 2.39
N ALA A 50 -25.92 1.37 2.42
CA ALA A 50 -25.11 1.68 1.25
C ALA A 50 -23.95 0.68 1.02
N ALA A 51 -23.81 -0.33 1.89
CA ALA A 51 -22.74 -1.32 1.85
C ALA A 51 -21.32 -0.71 1.82
N LEU A 52 -21.11 0.38 2.55
CA LEU A 52 -19.82 1.06 2.66
C LEU A 52 -18.76 0.18 3.35
N LEU A 53 -19.11 -0.54 4.42
CA LEU A 53 -18.17 -1.39 5.14
C LEU A 53 -17.75 -2.62 4.31
N PRO A 54 -18.67 -3.37 3.66
CA PRO A 54 -18.28 -4.41 2.70
C PRO A 54 -17.44 -3.89 1.53
N ARG A 55 -17.73 -2.68 1.04
CA ARG A 55 -16.92 -2.03 -0.01
C ARG A 55 -15.51 -1.70 0.49
N ALA A 56 -15.36 -1.19 1.71
CA ALA A 56 -14.06 -0.98 2.34
C ALA A 56 -13.29 -2.30 2.52
N ALA A 57 -13.97 -3.35 2.97
CA ALA A 57 -13.39 -4.69 3.10
C ALA A 57 -12.88 -5.25 1.76
N ALA A 58 -13.62 -5.01 0.67
CA ALA A 58 -13.19 -5.38 -0.68
C ALA A 58 -11.95 -4.59 -1.12
N SER A 59 -11.89 -3.28 -0.83
CA SER A 59 -10.69 -2.46 -1.07
C SER A 59 -9.47 -3.00 -0.32
N TRP A 60 -9.59 -3.27 0.98
CA TRP A 60 -8.52 -3.86 1.79
C TRP A 60 -8.09 -5.24 1.27
N THR A 61 -9.01 -6.04 0.74
CA THR A 61 -8.68 -7.31 0.08
C THR A 61 -7.87 -7.09 -1.20
N GLY A 62 -8.22 -6.08 -1.99
CA GLY A 62 -7.42 -5.67 -3.16
C GLY A 62 -6.02 -5.22 -2.77
N PHE A 63 -5.88 -4.46 -1.68
CA PHE A 63 -4.57 -4.04 -1.16
C PHE A 63 -3.76 -5.24 -0.68
N LEU A 64 -4.37 -6.08 0.15
CA LEU A 64 -3.81 -7.35 0.62
C LEU A 64 -3.25 -8.18 -0.54
N LEU A 65 -3.97 -8.30 -1.65
CA LEU A 65 -3.49 -8.99 -2.84
C LEU A 65 -2.25 -8.30 -3.42
N MET A 66 -2.33 -6.99 -3.71
CA MET A 66 -1.24 -6.25 -4.33
C MET A 66 0.04 -6.26 -3.50
N GLN A 67 -0.06 -6.07 -2.17
CA GLN A 67 1.11 -6.08 -1.30
C GLN A 67 1.65 -7.49 -1.03
N SER A 68 0.81 -8.53 -1.09
CA SER A 68 1.28 -9.93 -1.01
C SER A 68 2.10 -10.28 -2.24
N ILE A 69 1.63 -9.88 -3.44
CA ILE A 69 2.41 -10.04 -4.67
C ILE A 69 3.71 -9.25 -4.55
N ALA A 70 3.66 -7.99 -4.11
CA ALA A 70 4.84 -7.18 -3.90
C ALA A 70 5.82 -7.82 -2.92
N LEU A 71 5.36 -8.39 -1.81
CA LEU A 71 6.19 -9.05 -0.78
C LEU A 71 7.08 -10.14 -1.38
N VAL A 72 6.55 -10.90 -2.36
CA VAL A 72 7.28 -11.97 -3.05
C VAL A 72 8.12 -11.42 -4.21
N ARG A 73 7.62 -10.43 -4.94
CA ARG A 73 8.15 -10.05 -6.27
C ARG A 73 9.08 -8.84 -6.26
N TRP A 74 9.04 -7.99 -5.23
CA TRP A 74 9.74 -6.70 -5.21
C TRP A 74 11.27 -6.79 -5.41
N ARG A 75 11.89 -7.94 -5.07
CA ARG A 75 13.33 -8.15 -5.25
C ARG A 75 13.73 -8.34 -6.71
N MET A 76 12.87 -8.98 -7.49
CA MET A 76 13.07 -9.21 -8.93
C MET A 76 12.56 -8.01 -9.74
N GLU A 77 11.48 -7.39 -9.28
CA GLU A 77 10.73 -6.36 -9.99
C GLU A 77 10.42 -5.21 -9.03
N THR A 78 11.30 -4.20 -8.99
CA THR A 78 11.20 -3.13 -7.99
C THR A 78 9.97 -2.24 -8.17
N TRP A 79 9.36 -2.22 -9.36
CA TRP A 79 8.17 -1.42 -9.67
C TRP A 79 6.95 -1.81 -8.80
N TRP A 80 6.90 -3.03 -8.24
CA TRP A 80 5.90 -3.42 -7.24
C TRP A 80 5.88 -2.51 -6.01
N LEU A 81 7.02 -1.89 -5.66
CA LEU A 81 7.06 -0.89 -4.58
C LEU A 81 6.26 0.37 -4.92
N LEU A 82 6.19 0.74 -6.21
CA LEU A 82 5.38 1.88 -6.66
C LEU A 82 3.89 1.55 -6.64
N ILE A 83 3.49 0.31 -6.97
CA ILE A 83 2.09 -0.12 -6.83
C ILE A 83 1.66 0.01 -5.38
N VAL A 84 2.41 -0.59 -4.45
CA VAL A 84 2.06 -0.54 -3.03
C VAL A 84 2.11 0.90 -2.51
N ALA A 85 3.03 1.73 -2.99
CA ALA A 85 3.01 3.15 -2.67
C ALA A 85 1.73 3.84 -3.13
N GLY A 86 1.27 3.57 -4.36
CA GLY A 86 0.00 4.09 -4.88
C GLY A 86 -1.19 3.67 -4.03
N VAL A 87 -1.25 2.38 -3.66
CA VAL A 87 -2.25 1.83 -2.73
C VAL A 87 -2.26 2.57 -1.38
N ARG A 88 -1.09 2.83 -0.79
CA ARG A 88 -1.03 3.57 0.48
C ARG A 88 -1.47 5.02 0.32
N LEU A 89 -1.06 5.67 -0.76
CA LEU A 89 -1.43 7.05 -1.00
C LEU A 89 -2.93 7.23 -1.29
N SER A 90 -3.61 6.24 -1.88
CA SER A 90 -5.06 6.32 -2.06
C SER A 90 -5.81 6.29 -0.72
N GLU A 91 -5.32 5.55 0.27
CA GLU A 91 -5.97 5.47 1.58
C GLU A 91 -5.88 6.77 2.38
N VAL A 92 -4.92 7.66 2.09
CA VAL A 92 -4.84 8.98 2.72
C VAL A 92 -6.15 9.75 2.54
N PHE A 93 -6.78 9.63 1.36
CA PHE A 93 -8.06 10.28 1.09
C PHE A 93 -9.22 9.57 1.77
N SER A 94 -9.22 8.23 1.81
CA SER A 94 -10.20 7.45 2.55
C SER A 94 -10.19 7.82 4.04
N ASP A 95 -9.00 7.86 4.65
CA ASP A 95 -8.78 8.22 6.04
C ASP A 95 -9.24 9.67 6.33
N LEU A 96 -8.91 10.60 5.44
CA LEU A 96 -9.34 12.00 5.58
C LEU A 96 -10.86 12.14 5.52
N VAL A 97 -11.51 11.51 4.54
CA VAL A 97 -12.97 11.53 4.42
C VAL A 97 -13.60 10.91 5.66
N TYR A 98 -13.06 9.81 6.16
CA TYR A 98 -13.56 9.16 7.36
C TYR A 98 -13.50 10.08 8.56
N VAL A 99 -12.35 10.68 8.85
CA VAL A 99 -12.17 11.57 10.00
C VAL A 99 -13.07 12.79 9.92
N LEU A 100 -13.34 13.31 8.71
CA LEU A 100 -14.17 14.50 8.52
C LEU A 100 -15.68 14.22 8.52
N MET A 101 -16.10 12.99 8.21
CA MET A 101 -17.52 12.64 7.99
C MET A 101 -18.08 11.63 8.97
N ALA A 102 -17.26 11.02 9.85
CA ALA A 102 -17.76 10.11 10.86
C ALA A 102 -18.42 10.90 12.01
N ASP A 103 -19.74 10.76 12.15
CA ASP A 103 -20.52 11.45 13.18
C ASP A 103 -20.30 10.85 14.58
N ASP A 104 -20.28 9.52 14.67
CA ASP A 104 -20.09 8.78 15.92
C ASP A 104 -18.76 8.02 15.85
N VAL A 105 -17.80 8.39 16.71
CA VAL A 105 -16.52 7.70 16.83
C VAL A 105 -16.21 7.38 18.29
N THR A 106 -15.72 6.16 18.54
CA THR A 106 -15.24 5.77 19.88
C THR A 106 -13.92 6.46 20.21
N TRP A 107 -13.50 6.41 21.47
CA TRP A 107 -12.16 6.85 21.88
C TRP A 107 -11.04 6.09 21.12
N PHE A 108 -11.29 4.81 20.79
CA PHE A 108 -10.35 4.00 20.02
C PHE A 108 -10.20 4.57 18.61
N ALA A 109 -11.31 4.84 17.92
CA ALA A 109 -11.32 5.47 16.61
C ALA A 109 -10.70 6.88 16.62
N MET A 110 -11.00 7.70 17.64
CA MET A 110 -10.43 9.05 17.80
C MET A 110 -8.90 9.06 17.90
N THR A 111 -8.30 7.99 18.43
CA THR A 111 -6.83 7.90 18.55
C THR A 111 -6.18 7.19 17.36
N ALA A 112 -6.83 6.14 16.85
CA ALA A 112 -6.29 5.34 15.76
C ALA A 112 -6.42 6.03 14.39
N LEU A 113 -7.59 6.60 14.06
CA LEU A 113 -7.88 7.14 12.72
C LEU A 113 -7.03 8.36 12.33
N PRO A 114 -6.76 9.34 13.22
CA PRO A 114 -5.91 10.46 12.82
C PRO A 114 -4.48 10.04 12.48
N ALA A 115 -4.03 8.87 12.94
CA ALA A 115 -2.71 8.34 12.64
C ALA A 115 -2.66 7.57 11.30
N THR A 116 -3.77 6.96 10.84
CA THR A 116 -3.76 6.10 9.64
C THR A 116 -3.37 6.87 8.39
N GLY A 117 -4.00 8.03 8.14
CA GLY A 117 -3.70 8.88 6.98
C GLY A 117 -2.23 9.29 6.89
N PRO A 118 -1.64 9.91 7.94
CA PRO A 118 -0.22 10.24 7.96
C PRO A 118 0.71 9.04 7.81
N LEU A 119 0.37 7.89 8.41
CA LEU A 119 1.17 6.66 8.26
C LEU A 119 1.13 6.13 6.83
N ASN A 120 -0.05 6.11 6.21
CA ASN A 120 -0.23 5.74 4.80
C ASN A 120 0.59 6.65 3.87
N ALA A 121 0.53 7.98 4.09
CA ALA A 121 1.35 8.94 3.35
C ALA A 121 2.86 8.69 3.52
N LEU A 122 3.30 8.47 4.77
CA LEU A 122 4.69 8.19 5.11
C LEU A 122 5.19 6.91 4.45
N PHE A 123 4.42 5.82 4.52
CA PHE A 123 4.78 4.53 3.93
C PHE A 123 4.82 4.61 2.40
N GLY A 124 3.83 5.26 1.78
CA GLY A 124 3.83 5.48 0.33
C GLY A 124 5.05 6.27 -0.13
N TRP A 125 5.32 7.41 0.51
CA TRP A 125 6.51 8.22 0.22
C TRP A 125 7.82 7.44 0.41
N TRP A 126 7.93 6.70 1.52
CA TRP A 126 9.14 5.93 1.82
C TRP A 126 9.39 4.82 0.78
N LEU A 127 8.35 4.12 0.34
CA LEU A 127 8.45 3.09 -0.72
C LEU A 127 8.90 3.69 -2.06
N ILE A 128 8.41 4.89 -2.42
CA ILE A 128 8.89 5.61 -3.61
C ILE A 128 10.38 5.94 -3.48
N ARG A 129 10.84 6.39 -2.30
CA ARG A 129 12.27 6.63 -2.08
C ARG A 129 13.10 5.36 -2.12
N ALA A 130 12.58 4.25 -1.58
CA ALA A 130 13.23 2.95 -1.63
C ALA A 130 13.38 2.45 -3.07
N TRP A 131 12.35 2.65 -3.91
CA TRP A 131 12.39 2.35 -5.34
C TRP A 131 13.45 3.14 -6.08
N LYS A 132 13.54 4.47 -5.86
CA LYS A 132 14.55 5.34 -6.49
C LYS A 132 15.99 4.96 -6.14
N ARG A 133 16.23 4.35 -4.97
CA ARG A 133 17.57 3.97 -4.49
C ARG A 133 18.11 2.68 -5.09
N ARG A 134 17.30 1.89 -5.81
CA ARG A 134 17.76 0.61 -6.39
C ARG A 134 18.11 0.75 -7.87
N PRO A 135 19.38 0.53 -8.28
CA PRO A 135 19.79 0.57 -9.67
C PRO A 135 19.26 -0.69 -10.40
N GLY A 136 18.25 -0.50 -11.23
CA GLY A 136 17.57 -1.55 -12.00
C GLY A 136 16.28 -1.03 -12.64
N SER A 137 15.67 -0.01 -12.03
CA SER A 137 14.44 0.65 -12.47
C SER A 137 14.53 1.36 -13.82
N SER A 138 15.74 1.76 -14.24
CA SER A 138 15.97 2.57 -15.45
C SER A 138 16.38 1.76 -16.68
N ARG A 139 16.71 0.46 -16.55
CA ARG A 139 17.28 -0.32 -17.66
C ARG A 139 16.24 -0.94 -18.60
N LEU A 140 14.98 -1.04 -18.20
CA LEU A 140 13.91 -1.64 -19.03
C LEU A 140 13.28 -0.67 -20.04
N HIS A 141 13.53 0.65 -19.95
CA HIS A 141 12.99 1.65 -20.88
C HIS A 141 14.04 2.25 -21.83
N GLY A 142 15.32 1.91 -21.68
CA GLY A 142 16.43 2.51 -22.45
C GLY A 142 17.08 1.59 -23.48
N SER A 143 16.74 0.30 -23.52
CA SER A 143 17.46 -0.69 -24.34
C SER A 143 16.78 -1.07 -25.66
N SER A 144 15.60 -0.54 -25.99
CA SER A 144 14.89 -0.85 -27.24
C SER A 144 15.09 0.19 -28.37
N LEU A 145 15.95 1.20 -28.18
CA LEU A 145 16.19 2.27 -29.18
C LEU A 145 17.65 2.33 -29.69
N ARG A 146 18.45 1.28 -29.47
CA ARG A 146 19.88 1.23 -29.89
C ARG A 146 20.30 -0.03 -30.64
N ALA A 147 19.38 -0.60 -31.41
CA ALA A 147 19.67 -1.41 -32.59
C ALA A 147 18.69 -0.84 -33.63
N ASP A 148 19.07 0.09 -34.50
CA ASP A 148 19.86 -0.18 -35.69
C ASP A 148 20.45 1.14 -36.21
N ALA A 149 21.77 1.30 -36.16
CA ALA A 149 22.46 2.24 -37.02
C ALA A 149 23.40 1.40 -37.89
N PRO A 150 23.07 1.15 -39.17
CA PRO A 150 23.95 0.42 -40.05
C PRO A 150 25.24 1.23 -40.23
N ALA A 151 26.37 0.56 -40.03
CA ALA A 151 27.69 1.10 -40.32
C ALA A 151 27.81 1.31 -41.84
N SER A 152 27.50 2.52 -42.30
CA SER A 152 27.88 2.95 -43.65
C SER A 152 29.37 3.27 -43.64
N GLY A 153 30.19 2.23 -43.80
CA GLY A 153 31.55 2.37 -44.27
C GLY A 153 31.58 2.14 -45.78
N LEU A 154 31.89 3.18 -46.54
CA LEU A 154 32.43 3.19 -47.91
C LEU A 154 33.14 4.54 -48.04
N SER A 155 34.47 4.57 -47.91
CA SER A 155 35.46 4.49 -49.00
C SER A 155 35.68 5.84 -49.69
#